data_AF-A0A6A4D6J4-F1
#
_entry.id   AF-A0A6A4D6J4-F1
#
_cell.length_a   1.000
_cell.length_b   1.000
_cell.length_c   1.000
_cell.angle_alpha   90.00
_cell.angle_beta   90.00
_cell.angle_gamma   90.00
#
_symmetry.space_group_name_H-M   'P 1'
#
loop_
_entity.id
_entity.type
_entity.pdbx_description
1 polymer ?
#
loop_
_entity_poly.entity_id
_entity_poly.type
_entity_poly.pdbx_seq_one_letter_code
_entity_poly.pdbx_strand_id
1 'polypeptide(L)'
;MTAAHVDVDNHLPSVPRKGYNSWRSWVKTYEQYCTANHVAFRIRTSKSVELYNRKHNINLTEARFYRSFVNYRCKHGVHQERRGAGKRTLASTSLVAALGATSY
;
A
#
# COMPACT_ATOMS: atom_id res chain seq x y z
N MET A 1 33.90 -4.12 -0.74
CA MET A 1 32.54 -4.59 -0.41
C MET A 1 31.62 -3.38 -0.42
N THR A 2 30.78 -3.24 -1.44
CA THR A 2 29.73 -2.22 -1.45
C THR A 2 28.65 -2.69 -0.47
N ALA A 3 28.27 -1.84 0.50
CA ALA A 3 27.24 -2.20 1.46
C ALA A 3 25.94 -2.58 0.74
N ALA A 4 25.37 -3.75 1.06
CA ALA A 4 24.14 -4.24 0.44
C ALA A 4 22.91 -3.35 0.73
N HIS A 5 23.04 -2.46 1.73
CA HIS A 5 22.03 -1.48 2.10
C HIS A 5 22.70 -0.13 2.25
N VAL A 6 22.36 0.79 1.37
CA VAL A 6 22.60 2.22 1.57
C VAL A 6 21.43 2.72 2.40
N ASP A 7 21.72 3.34 3.54
CA ASP A 7 20.69 4.03 4.30
C ASP A 7 20.20 5.22 3.48
N VAL A 8 18.94 5.15 3.05
CA VAL A 8 18.31 6.26 2.33
C VAL A 8 17.50 7.01 3.37
N ASP A 9 17.94 8.22 3.71
CA ASP A 9 17.18 9.12 4.56
C ASP A 9 15.87 9.50 3.86
N ASN A 10 14.83 8.72 4.16
CA ASN A 10 13.49 8.87 3.59
C ASN A 10 12.48 9.25 4.67
N HIS A 11 12.96 9.96 5.70
CA HIS A 11 12.14 10.40 6.81
C HIS A 11 11.39 11.68 6.45
N LEU A 12 10.13 11.50 6.02
CA LEU A 12 9.23 12.62 5.78
C LEU A 12 8.62 13.13 7.08
N PRO A 13 8.44 14.45 7.23
CA PRO A 13 7.73 15.01 8.37
C PRO A 13 6.30 14.47 8.40
N SER A 14 5.73 14.31 9.61
CA SER A 14 4.33 13.91 9.72
C SER A 14 3.40 14.96 9.10
N VAL A 15 2.34 14.51 8.43
CA VAL A 15 1.27 15.42 7.97
C VAL A 15 0.74 16.20 9.18
N PRO A 16 0.55 17.54 9.05
CA PRO A 16 0.06 18.36 10.16
C PRO A 16 -1.21 17.78 10.80
N ARG A 17 -1.15 17.47 12.09
CA ARG A 17 -2.29 17.00 12.88
C ARG A 17 -3.11 18.18 13.37
N LYS A 18 -3.83 18.83 12.45
CA LYS A 18 -4.76 19.92 12.78
C LYS A 18 -6.14 19.35 13.12
N GLY A 19 -6.91 20.06 13.93
CA GLY A 19 -8.34 19.79 14.13
C GLY A 19 -9.14 20.19 12.88
N TYR A 20 -9.16 19.31 11.87
CA TYR A 20 -9.90 19.58 10.64
C TYR A 20 -11.40 19.57 10.91
N ASN A 21 -12.09 20.64 10.50
CA ASN A 21 -13.53 20.80 10.74
C ASN A 21 -14.39 20.25 9.58
N SER A 22 -13.77 19.85 8.47
CA SER A 22 -14.41 19.33 7.28
C SER A 22 -13.44 18.47 6.47
N TRP A 23 -13.95 17.52 5.70
CA TRP A 23 -13.13 16.68 4.83
C TRP A 23 -12.41 17.50 3.75
N ARG A 24 -13.03 18.56 3.23
CA ARG A 24 -12.42 19.46 2.24
C ARG A 24 -11.18 20.17 2.80
N SER A 25 -11.23 20.62 4.05
CA SER A 25 -10.07 21.24 4.71
C SER A 25 -8.90 20.26 4.89
N TRP A 26 -9.21 19.00 5.18
CA TRP A 26 -8.23 17.92 5.22
C TRP A 26 -7.60 17.68 3.85
N VAL A 27 -8.41 17.48 2.80
CA VAL A 27 -7.92 17.21 1.43
C VAL A 27 -6.98 18.32 0.96
N LYS A 28 -7.34 19.59 1.17
CA LYS A 28 -6.47 20.73 0.82
C LYS A 28 -5.11 20.65 1.52
N THR A 29 -5.10 20.34 2.81
CA THR A 29 -3.86 20.26 3.59
C THR A 29 -3.02 19.04 3.19
N TYR A 30 -3.69 17.92 2.89
CA TYR A 30 -3.05 16.72 2.35
C TYR A 30 -2.39 16.97 0.99
N GLU A 31 -3.06 17.68 0.08
CA GLU A 31 -2.50 18.06 -1.23
C GLU A 31 -1.30 18.98 -1.08
N GLN A 32 -1.38 20.00 -0.22
CA GLN A 32 -0.25 20.88 0.07
C GLN A 32 0.96 20.12 0.63
N TYR A 33 0.72 19.19 1.55
CA TYR A 33 1.77 18.32 2.08
C TYR A 33 2.41 17.47 0.98
N CYS A 34 1.60 16.85 0.11
CA CYS A 34 2.10 16.00 -0.96
C CYS A 34 2.98 16.79 -1.94
N THR A 35 2.53 17.99 -2.32
CA THR A 35 3.28 18.88 -3.21
C THR A 35 4.59 19.35 -2.58
N ALA A 36 4.56 19.81 -1.33
CA ALA A 36 5.75 20.32 -0.63
C ALA A 36 6.84 19.26 -0.41
N ASN A 37 6.45 17.98 -0.29
CA ASN A 37 7.36 16.88 -0.02
C ASN A 37 7.58 15.97 -1.24
N HIS A 38 7.09 16.37 -2.43
CA HIS A 38 7.19 15.60 -3.67
C HIS A 38 6.75 14.12 -3.54
N VAL A 39 5.69 13.88 -2.77
CA VAL A 39 5.16 12.53 -2.53
C VAL A 39 3.80 12.32 -3.14
N ALA A 40 3.55 11.07 -3.53
CA ALA A 40 2.26 10.65 -4.01
C ALA A 40 1.80 9.41 -3.23
N PHE A 41 0.67 9.52 -2.54
CA PHE A 41 0.04 8.38 -1.89
C PHE A 41 -1.20 7.91 -2.66
N ARG A 42 -1.51 6.62 -2.53
CA ARG A 42 -2.79 6.03 -2.91
C ARG A 42 -3.59 5.71 -1.65
N ILE A 43 -4.91 5.81 -1.76
CA ILE A 43 -5.82 5.32 -0.74
C ILE A 43 -5.74 3.79 -0.73
N ARG A 44 -5.43 3.20 0.43
CA ARG A 44 -5.41 1.74 0.60
C ARG A 44 -6.67 1.22 1.25
N THR A 45 -7.14 1.88 2.31
CA THR A 45 -8.39 1.54 2.97
C THR A 45 -9.12 2.80 3.39
N SER A 46 -10.45 2.74 3.41
CA SER A 46 -11.29 3.83 3.88
C SER A 46 -12.56 3.29 4.51
N LYS A 47 -13.16 4.06 5.42
CA LYS A 47 -14.49 3.79 5.98
C LYS A 47 -15.41 4.96 5.71
N SER A 48 -16.67 4.66 5.38
CA SER A 48 -17.71 5.67 5.22
C SER A 48 -18.06 6.29 6.57
N VAL A 49 -18.64 7.49 6.55
CA VAL A 49 -19.17 8.12 7.75
C VAL A 49 -20.42 7.39 8.24
N GLU A 50 -21.24 6.82 7.35
CA GLU A 50 -22.44 6.08 7.69
C GLU A 50 -22.12 4.86 8.59
N LEU A 51 -21.08 4.09 8.24
CA LEU A 51 -20.64 2.95 9.04
C LEU A 51 -20.18 3.40 10.44
N TYR A 52 -19.53 4.55 10.52
CA TYR A 52 -19.08 5.13 11.79
C TYR A 52 -20.27 5.60 12.64
N ASN A 53 -21.19 6.36 12.04
CA ASN A 53 -22.41 6.85 12.68
C ASN A 53 -23.22 5.69 13.29
N ARG A 54 -23.45 4.62 12.53
CA ARG A 54 -24.15 3.41 12.98
C ARG A 54 -23.47 2.73 14.16
N LYS A 55 -22.13 2.62 14.12
CA LYS A 55 -21.35 1.94 15.17
C LYS A 55 -21.32 2.74 16.47
N HIS A 56 -21.29 4.06 16.39
CA HIS A 56 -21.06 4.94 17.53
C HIS A 56 -22.32 5.68 18.00
N ASN A 57 -23.46 5.51 17.33
CA ASN A 57 -24.70 6.24 17.57
C ASN A 57 -24.51 7.77 17.52
N ILE A 58 -23.81 8.25 16.49
CA ILE A 58 -23.50 9.67 16.24
C ILE A 58 -24.07 10.06 14.89
N ASN A 59 -24.41 11.34 14.70
CA ASN A 59 -24.87 11.89 13.42
C ASN A 59 -23.87 12.91 12.86
N LEU A 60 -22.73 12.42 12.34
CA LEU A 60 -21.88 13.25 11.50
C LEU A 60 -22.54 13.42 10.12
N THR A 61 -22.68 14.65 9.67
CA THR A 61 -23.25 14.98 8.36
C THR A 61 -22.27 14.65 7.24
N GLU A 62 -22.73 13.96 6.20
CA GLU A 62 -21.91 13.67 5.00
C GLU A 62 -21.40 14.92 4.30
N ALA A 63 -22.17 16.01 4.35
CA ALA A 63 -21.76 17.33 3.86
C ALA A 63 -20.46 17.83 4.52
N ARG A 64 -20.19 17.40 5.75
CA ARG A 64 -19.00 17.78 6.52
C ARG A 64 -17.89 16.74 6.40
N PHE A 65 -18.26 15.45 6.47
CA PHE A 65 -17.34 14.32 6.35
C PHE A 65 -18.02 13.15 5.64
N TYR A 66 -17.66 12.86 4.38
CA TYR A 66 -18.17 11.67 3.69
C TYR A 66 -17.38 10.38 4.03
N ARG A 67 -16.18 10.53 4.60
CA ARG A 67 -15.34 9.42 5.11
C ARG A 67 -15.00 9.68 6.56
N SER A 68 -15.15 8.64 7.39
CA SER A 68 -14.73 8.66 8.80
C SER A 68 -13.23 8.39 8.95
N PHE A 69 -12.66 7.65 7.99
CA PHE A 69 -11.26 7.23 8.05
C PHE A 69 -10.71 6.93 6.65
N VAL A 70 -9.44 7.30 6.43
CA VAL A 70 -8.68 6.92 5.24
C VAL A 70 -7.23 6.60 5.62
N ASN A 71 -6.75 5.45 5.13
CA ASN A 71 -5.35 5.07 5.17
C ASN A 71 -4.71 5.29 3.81
N TYR A 72 -3.55 5.95 3.83
CA TYR A 72 -2.73 6.21 2.67
C TYR A 72 -1.50 5.30 2.65
N ARG A 73 -1.01 4.97 1.46
CA ARG A 73 0.29 4.30 1.24
C ARG A 73 1.00 4.93 0.06
N CYS A 74 2.33 4.98 0.10
CA CYS A 74 3.12 5.53 -1.00
C CYS A 74 2.80 4.77 -2.30
N LYS A 75 2.70 5.49 -3.42
CA LYS A 75 2.54 4.88 -4.75
C LYS A 75 3.82 4.16 -5.19
N HIS A 76 4.97 4.72 -4.86
CA HIS A 76 6.26 4.06 -5.07
C HIS A 76 6.45 3.04 -3.95
N GLY A 77 6.32 1.75 -4.31
CA GLY A 77 6.91 0.69 -3.50
C GLY A 77 8.41 0.95 -3.40
N VAL A 78 9.01 0.64 -2.25
CA VAL A 78 10.46 0.72 -2.04
C VAL A 78 11.15 0.13 -3.27
N HIS A 79 12.06 0.89 -3.89
CA HIS A 79 12.89 0.35 -4.95
C HIS A 79 13.63 -0.85 -4.37
N GLN A 80 13.22 -2.06 -4.77
CA GLN A 80 13.91 -3.27 -4.42
C GLN A 80 14.76 -3.62 -5.62
N GLU A 81 16.08 -3.62 -5.43
CA GLU A 81 16.97 -4.17 -6.45
C GLU A 81 16.47 -5.57 -6.84
N ARG A 82 16.56 -5.85 -8.13
CA ARG A 82 16.15 -7.11 -8.71
C ARG A 82 16.91 -8.21 -7.97
N ARG A 83 16.21 -9.00 -7.14
CA ARG A 83 16.82 -10.19 -6.52
C ARG A 83 17.37 -11.03 -7.67
N GLY A 84 18.69 -11.22 -7.70
CA GLY A 84 19.41 -11.80 -8.84
C GLY A 84 18.74 -13.07 -9.37
N ALA A 85 18.98 -13.41 -10.64
CA ALA A 85 18.33 -14.51 -11.34
C ALA A 85 18.34 -15.78 -10.48
N GLY A 86 17.23 -16.04 -9.77
CA GLY A 86 17.13 -17.19 -8.91
C GLY A 86 17.32 -18.42 -9.77
N LYS A 87 18.28 -19.28 -9.41
CA LYS A 87 18.37 -20.63 -9.96
C LYS A 87 17.13 -21.38 -9.50
N ARG A 88 16.04 -21.26 -10.25
CA ARG A 88 14.98 -22.26 -10.22
C ARG A 88 15.59 -23.53 -10.78
N THR A 89 16.15 -24.36 -9.91
CA THR A 89 16.46 -25.74 -10.26
C THR A 89 15.13 -26.39 -10.63
N LEU A 90 14.95 -26.69 -11.93
CA LEU A 90 13.96 -27.66 -12.35
C LEU A 90 14.26 -28.93 -11.53
N ALA A 91 13.36 -29.29 -10.63
CA ALA A 91 13.44 -30.58 -9.97
C ALA A 91 13.37 -31.63 -11.09
N SER A 92 14.50 -32.29 -11.33
CA SER A 92 14.58 -33.49 -12.14
C SER A 92 13.76 -34.57 -11.43
N THR A 93 12.48 -34.69 -11.79
CA THR A 93 11.69 -35.86 -11.42
C THR A 93 11.96 -36.93 -12.48
N SER A 94 13.00 -37.71 -12.25
CA SER A 94 13.15 -39.04 -12.84
C SER A 94 11.98 -39.89 -12.34
N LEU A 95 11.00 -40.17 -13.18
CA LEU A 95 10.01 -41.21 -12.91
C LEU A 95 10.02 -42.17 -14.09
N VAL A 96 10.87 -43.19 -13.94
CA VAL A 96 10.78 -44.44 -14.68
C VAL A 96 9.44 -45.05 -14.30
N ALA A 97 8.49 -45.07 -15.23
CA ALA A 97 7.31 -45.89 -15.15
C ALA A 97 7.34 -46.83 -16.36
N ALA A 98 7.77 -48.06 -16.09
CA ALA A 98 7.54 -49.21 -16.96
C ALA A 98 6.03 -49.47 -17.12
N LEU A 99 5.67 -50.09 -18.25
CA LEU A 99 4.42 -50.79 -18.66
C LEU A 99 4.13 -50.37 -20.12
N GLY A 100 4.03 -51.20 -21.14
CA GLY A 100 4.15 -52.65 -21.34
C GLY A 100 4.10 -52.88 -22.86
N ALA A 101 4.66 -54.00 -23.31
CA ALA A 101 4.71 -54.38 -24.71
C ALA A 101 3.33 -54.63 -25.31
N THR A 102 3.12 -54.21 -26.57
CA THR A 102 2.55 -55.05 -27.63
C THR A 102 2.77 -54.41 -29.00
N SER A 103 3.41 -55.18 -29.89
CA SER A 103 3.46 -54.97 -31.33
C SER A 103 2.07 -55.11 -31.96
N TYR A 104 1.75 -54.28 -32.94
CA TYR A 104 1.45 -54.64 -34.34
C TYR A 104 1.43 -53.37 -35.19
#